data_AF-A0A822G9V8-F1
#
_entry.id   AF-A0A822G9V8-F1
#
_cell.length_a   1.000
_cell.length_b   1.000
_cell.length_c   1.000
_cell.angle_alpha   90.00
_cell.angle_beta   90.00
_cell.angle_gamma   90.00
#
_symmetry.space_group_name_H-M   'P 1'
#
loop_
_entity.id
_entity.type
_entity.pdbx_description
1 polymer ?
#
loop_
_entity_poly.entity_id
_entity_poly.type
_entity_poly.pdbx_seq_one_letter_code
_entity_poly.pdbx_strand_id
1 'polypeptide(L)' 'NKCLSKLRSFIEEYHAGDEYIFWPDLASSHYANKTTRWLHEQNIKFVPKQDNPPNVPQARPIEDFWSILAGKVYEGGWE' A
#
# COMPACT_ATOMS: atom_id res chain seq x y z
N ASN A 1 11.56 9.31 3.04
CA ASN A 1 11.87 8.24 2.06
C ASN A 1 12.29 6.90 2.66
N LYS A 2 12.40 6.71 3.99
CA LYS A 2 12.81 5.41 4.58
C LYS A 2 11.88 4.22 4.25
N CYS A 3 10.60 4.48 3.99
CA CYS A 3 9.62 3.43 3.71
C CYS A 3 9.65 2.94 2.25
N LEU A 4 9.97 3.82 1.29
CA LEU A 4 9.96 3.46 -0.13
C LEU A 4 11.07 2.46 -0.48
N SER A 5 12.27 2.64 0.06
CA SER A 5 13.35 1.66 -0.11
C SER A 5 12.99 0.28 0.46
N LYS A 6 12.24 0.24 1.57
CA LYS A 6 11.73 -1.01 2.14
C LYS A 6 10.70 -1.68 1.24
N LEU A 7 9.78 -0.90 0.64
CA LEU A 7 8.84 -1.43 -0.35
C LEU A 7 9.56 -2.08 -1.52
N ARG A 8 10.58 -1.42 -2.06
CA ARG A 8 11.40 -2.02 -3.14
C ARG A 8 12.06 -3.32 -2.69
N SER A 9 12.69 -3.34 -1.52
CA SER A 9 13.34 -4.54 -1.00
C SER A 9 12.34 -5.69 -0.84
N PHE A 10 11.12 -5.40 -0.35
CA PHE A 10 10.05 -6.37 -0.22
C PHE A 10 9.61 -6.94 -1.58
N ILE A 11 9.41 -6.09 -2.58
CA ILE A 11 9.04 -6.54 -3.93
C ILE A 11 10.16 -7.40 -4.54
N GLU A 12 11.40 -6.98 -4.42
CA GLU A 12 12.56 -7.73 -4.93
C GLU A 12 12.74 -9.09 -4.23
N GLU A 13 12.38 -9.18 -2.95
CA GLU A 13 12.50 -10.43 -2.18
C GLU A 13 11.37 -11.42 -2.46
N TYR A 14 10.12 -10.94 -2.53
CA TYR A 14 8.93 -11.81 -2.56
C TYR A 14 8.22 -11.87 -3.90
N HIS A 15 8.46 -10.91 -4.79
CA HIS A 15 7.73 -10.73 -6.04
C HIS A 15 8.65 -10.49 -7.25
N ALA A 16 9.93 -10.85 -7.14
CA ALA A 16 10.86 -10.75 -8.25
C ALA A 16 10.43 -11.67 -9.40
N GLY A 17 10.04 -11.06 -10.52
CA GLY A 17 9.57 -11.76 -11.72
C GLY A 17 8.05 -11.97 -11.79
N ASP A 18 7.31 -11.59 -10.75
CA ASP A 18 5.84 -11.61 -10.77
C ASP A 18 5.28 -10.44 -11.59
N GLU A 19 4.13 -10.66 -12.22
CA GLU A 19 3.29 -9.56 -12.69
C GLU A 19 2.48 -9.01 -11.51
N TYR A 20 2.91 -7.87 -10.98
CA TYR A 20 2.25 -7.20 -9.86
C TYR A 20 1.86 -5.76 -10.20
N ILE A 21 0.89 -5.25 -9.45
CA ILE A 21 0.56 -3.82 -9.39
C ILE A 21 0.50 -3.43 -7.90
N PHE A 22 1.31 -2.45 -7.52
CA PHE A 22 1.29 -1.91 -6.16
C PHE A 22 0.04 -1.06 -5.95
N TRP A 23 -0.82 -1.45 -5.02
CA TRP A 23 -2.06 -0.73 -4.71
C TRP A 23 -1.99 -0.11 -3.31
N PRO A 24 -1.56 1.17 -3.19
CA PRO A 24 -1.55 1.87 -1.91
C PRO A 24 -2.96 2.32 -1.49
N ASP A 25 -3.14 2.62 -0.21
CA ASP A 25 -4.33 3.32 0.27
C ASP A 25 -4.38 4.78 -0.25
N LEU A 26 -5.47 5.49 0.07
CA LEU A 26 -5.73 6.85 -0.41
C LEU A 26 -5.07 7.98 0.39
N ALA A 27 -4.15 7.68 1.31
CA ALA A 27 -3.39 8.69 2.00
C ALA A 27 -2.66 9.60 1.00
N SER A 28 -2.73 10.91 1.23
CA SER A 28 -2.15 11.91 0.33
C SER A 28 -0.64 11.74 0.13
N SER A 29 0.05 11.18 1.12
CA SER A 29 1.49 10.85 1.06
C SER A 29 1.83 9.82 -0.02
N HIS A 30 0.95 8.86 -0.31
CA HIS A 30 1.17 7.84 -1.33
C HIS A 30 1.08 8.39 -2.75
N TYR A 31 0.29 9.45 -2.93
CA TYR A 31 0.07 10.11 -4.22
C TYR A 31 0.82 11.45 -4.36
N ALA A 32 1.62 11.82 -3.37
CA ALA A 32 2.46 13.01 -3.45
C ALA A 32 3.47 12.87 -4.61
N ASN A 33 3.79 13.99 -5.28
CA ASN A 33 4.67 14.01 -6.46
C ASN A 33 6.01 13.29 -6.22
N LYS A 34 6.61 13.49 -5.04
CA LYS A 34 7.87 12.83 -4.66
C LYS A 34 7.73 11.31 -4.61
N THR A 35 6.60 10.80 -4.15
CA THR A 35 6.32 9.37 -4.02
C THR A 35 6.07 8.75 -5.38
N THR A 36 5.16 9.34 -6.18
CA THR A 36 4.82 8.81 -7.51
C THR A 36 6.01 8.87 -8.46
N ARG A 37 6.78 9.97 -8.45
CA ARG A 37 8.04 10.08 -9.20
C ARG A 37 9.02 8.98 -8.84
N TRP A 38 9.21 8.70 -7.55
CA TRP A 38 10.10 7.64 -7.12
C TRP A 38 9.61 6.26 -7.59
N LEU A 39 8.30 5.96 -7.50
CA LEU A 39 7.73 4.71 -7.99
C LEU A 39 7.97 4.52 -9.49
N HIS A 40 7.80 5.58 -10.28
CA HIS A 40 8.13 5.58 -11.72
C HIS A 40 9.62 5.35 -11.97
N GLU A 41 10.51 6.05 -11.26
CA GLU A 41 11.97 5.88 -11.38
C GLU A 41 12.44 4.46 -11.02
N GLN A 42 11.70 3.75 -10.17
CA GLN A 42 11.96 2.36 -9.81
C GLN A 42 11.23 1.33 -10.69
N ASN A 43 10.49 1.76 -11.73
CA ASN A 43 9.65 0.90 -12.56
C ASN A 43 8.59 0.09 -11.79
N ILE A 44 8.11 0.62 -10.67
CA ILE A 44 7.06 -0.03 -9.88
C ILE A 44 5.70 0.40 -10.44
N LYS A 45 4.96 -0.54 -11.06
CA LYS A 45 3.57 -0.31 -11.48
C LYS A 45 2.70 -0.06 -10.24
N PHE A 46 1.83 0.94 -10.26
CA PHE A 46 0.93 1.24 -9.15
C PHE A 46 -0.44 1.72 -9.61
N VAL A 47 -1.47 1.56 -8.77
CA VAL A 47 -2.83 2.03 -9.05
C VAL A 47 -2.90 3.56 -8.91
N PRO A 48 -3.20 4.30 -10.00
CA PRO A 48 -3.33 5.75 -9.96
C PRO A 48 -4.49 6.21 -9.06
N LYS A 49 -4.42 7.45 -8.56
CA LYS A 49 -5.42 7.97 -7.62
C LYS A 49 -6.84 8.00 -8.23
N GLN A 50 -6.95 8.34 -9.51
CA GLN A 50 -8.22 8.40 -10.22
C GLN A 50 -8.90 7.03 -10.35
N ASP A 51 -8.11 5.95 -10.33
CA ASP A 51 -8.58 4.57 -10.47
C ASP A 51 -8.76 3.89 -9.09
N ASN A 52 -8.51 4.62 -7.99
CA ASN A 52 -8.66 4.16 -6.61
C ASN A 52 -9.80 4.93 -5.91
N PRO A 53 -11.07 4.49 -6.01
CA PRO A 53 -12.21 5.25 -5.51
C PRO A 53 -12.27 5.31 -3.97
N PRO A 54 -12.54 6.48 -3.36
CA PRO A 54 -12.47 6.68 -1.91
C PRO A 54 -13.49 5.92 -1.08
N ASN A 55 -14.70 5.76 -1.60
CA ASN A 55 -15.83 5.25 -0.83
C ASN A 55 -16.10 3.76 -1.09
N VAL A 56 -15.05 3.00 -1.43
CA VAL A 56 -15.14 1.56 -1.67
C VAL A 56 -14.09 0.80 -0.83
N PRO A 57 -14.16 0.88 0.51
CA PRO A 57 -13.19 0.19 1.38
C PRO A 57 -13.19 -1.33 1.17
N GLN A 58 -14.36 -1.91 0.90
CA GLN A 58 -14.54 -3.34 0.62
C GLN A 58 -13.71 -3.85 -0.59
N ALA A 59 -13.34 -2.95 -1.51
CA ALA A 59 -12.52 -3.31 -2.67
C ALA A 59 -11.02 -3.27 -2.37
N ARG A 60 -10.61 -2.80 -1.18
CA ARG A 60 -9.21 -2.62 -0.79
C ARG A 60 -8.83 -3.67 0.25
N PRO A 61 -8.04 -4.71 -0.11
CA PRO A 61 -7.65 -5.78 0.81
C PRO A 61 -6.93 -5.30 2.09
N ILE A 62 -6.33 -4.11 2.05
CA ILE A 62 -5.66 -3.53 3.22
C ILE A 62 -6.65 -3.15 4.34
N GLU A 63 -7.91 -2.86 4.03
CA GLU A 63 -8.94 -2.55 5.04
C GLU A 63 -9.32 -3.82 5.83
N ASP A 64 -9.34 -4.99 5.18
CA ASP A 64 -9.51 -6.29 5.86
C ASP A 64 -8.33 -6.58 6.78
N PHE A 65 -7.11 -6.32 6.32
CA PHE A 65 -5.90 -6.48 7.12
C PHE A 65 -5.96 -5.62 8.39
N TRP A 66 -6.33 -4.34 8.26
CA TRP A 66 -6.46 -3.44 9.42
C TRP A 66 -7.58 -3.88 10.37
N SER A 67 -8.70 -4.38 9.84
CA SER A 67 -9.81 -4.88 10.65
C SER A 67 -9.40 -6.10 11.48
N ILE A 68 -8.68 -7.05 10.88
CA ILE A 68 -8.14 -8.23 11.56
C ILE A 68 -7.10 -7.83 12.61
N LEU A 69 -6.21 -6.89 12.26
CA LEU A 69 -5.19 -6.41 13.19
C LEU A 69 -5.82 -5.71 14.40
N ALA A 70 -6.80 -4.83 14.17
CA ALA A 70 -7.52 -4.16 15.25
C ALA A 70 -8.19 -5.16 16.18
N GLY A 71 -8.87 -6.18 15.62
CA GLY A 71 -9.47 -7.26 16.42
C GLY A 71 -8.46 -7.94 17.34
N LYS A 72 -7.26 -8.25 16.83
CA LYS A 72 -6.17 -8.86 17.61
C LYS A 72 -5.59 -7.93 18.68
N VAL A 73 -5.45 -6.64 18.38
CA VAL A 73 -4.92 -5.65 19.34
C VAL A 73 -5.88 -5.45 20.50
N TYR A 74 -7.18 -5.39 20.21
CA TYR A 74 -8.22 -5.11 21.20
C TYR A 74 -8.81 -6.36 21.89
N GLU A 75 -8.42 -7.56 21.45
CA GLU A 75 -8.86 -8.84 22.03
C GLU A 75 -8.62 -8.92 23.55
N GLY A 76 -7.59 -8.23 24.06
CA GLY A 76 -7.23 -8.18 25.49
C GLY A 76 -7.84 -7.03 26.29
N GLY A 77 -8.81 -6.28 25.73
CA GLY A 77 -9.39 -5.11 26.42
C GLY A 77 -8.46 -3.91 26.50
N TRP A 78 -7.59 -3.74 25.50
CA TRP A 78 -6.76 -2.56 25.35
C TRP A 78 -7.66 -1.34 25.05
N GLU A 79 -7.50 -0.23 25.79
CA GLU A 79 -8.21 1.04 25.55
C GLU A 79 -7.22 2.17 25.28
#